data_AF-X0YGQ7-F1
#
_entry.id   AF-X0YGQ7-F1
#
_cell.length_a   1.000
_cell.length_b   1.000
_cell.length_c   1.000
_cell.angle_alpha   90.00
_cell.angle_beta   90.00
_cell.angle_gamma   90.00
#
_symmetry.space_group_name_H-M   'P 1'
#
loop_
_entity.id
_entity.type
_entity.pdbx_description
1 polymer ?
#
loop_
_entity_poly.entity_id
_entity_poly.type
_entity_poly.pdbx_seq_one_letter_code
_entity_poly.pdbx_strand_id
1 'polypeptide(L)'
;GLVAKEKKAKIIFDVLKEEQYKEKKLARKEGLVSMASIPMMVKGKVIGVLNVYTNRPYEFTKAEVILLSTIANQAAVAIEKTELIVRTKIIQEELDTRKKTERAKGILMEEKNINESEAFSLIRKSSMDKRISMKEIAEAIILSYEIRQIK
;
A
#
# COMPACT_ATOMS: atom_id res chain seq x y z
N GLY A 1 -8.19 -7.97 -16.42
CA GLY A 1 -8.49 -7.74 -17.86
C GLY A 1 -7.63 -8.66 -18.73
N LEU A 2 -7.93 -8.78 -20.03
CA LEU A 2 -7.24 -9.68 -20.96
C LEU A 2 -5.71 -9.48 -20.96
N VAL A 3 -5.27 -8.21 -21.02
CA VAL A 3 -3.85 -7.82 -20.98
C VAL A 3 -3.11 -8.36 -19.76
N ALA A 4 -3.74 -8.32 -18.58
CA ALA A 4 -3.13 -8.86 -17.36
C ALA A 4 -3.03 -10.40 -17.38
N LYS A 5 -4.01 -11.07 -17.97
CA LYS A 5 -4.04 -12.54 -18.10
C LYS A 5 -2.99 -13.04 -19.10
N GLU A 6 -2.90 -12.36 -20.25
CA GLU A 6 -2.03 -12.77 -21.36
C GLU A 6 -0.60 -12.22 -21.24
N LYS A 7 -0.38 -11.22 -20.37
CA LYS A 7 0.89 -10.50 -20.21
C LYS A 7 1.40 -9.88 -21.51
N LYS A 8 0.47 -9.48 -22.39
CA LYS A 8 0.75 -8.92 -23.70
C LYS A 8 0.02 -7.60 -23.88
N ALA A 9 0.70 -6.66 -24.53
CA ALA A 9 0.10 -5.39 -24.91
C ALA A 9 -1.08 -5.62 -25.88
N LYS A 10 -2.17 -4.89 -25.69
CA LYS A 10 -3.31 -4.86 -26.61
C LYS A 10 -3.48 -3.45 -27.15
N ILE A 11 -3.42 -3.32 -28.46
CA ILE A 11 -3.64 -2.06 -29.18
C ILE A 11 -5.01 -2.14 -29.84
N ILE A 12 -5.82 -1.10 -29.64
CA ILE A 12 -7.18 -1.00 -30.14
C ILE A 12 -7.29 0.30 -30.91
N PHE A 13 -7.62 0.22 -32.19
CA PHE A 13 -7.79 1.39 -33.04
C PHE A 13 -9.08 2.16 -32.73
N ASP A 14 -10.17 1.45 -32.40
CA ASP A 14 -11.45 2.05 -32.03
C ASP A 14 -12.10 1.26 -30.89
N VAL A 15 -12.08 1.84 -29.69
CA VAL A 15 -12.59 1.21 -28.45
C VAL A 15 -14.11 1.03 -28.46
N LEU A 16 -14.85 1.79 -29.28
CA LEU A 16 -16.30 1.63 -29.39
C LEU A 16 -16.66 0.43 -30.26
N LYS A 17 -15.82 0.13 -31.26
CA LYS A 17 -15.95 -1.03 -32.15
C LYS A 17 -15.40 -2.31 -31.55
N GLU A 18 -14.45 -2.24 -30.62
CA GLU A 18 -13.94 -3.41 -29.92
C GLU A 18 -15.03 -4.08 -29.06
N GLU A 19 -15.30 -5.37 -29.29
CA GLU A 19 -16.31 -6.12 -28.54
C GLU A 19 -15.92 -6.32 -27.08
N GLN A 20 -14.65 -6.64 -26.83
CA GLN A 20 -14.14 -6.94 -25.50
C GLN A 20 -13.89 -5.70 -24.63
N TYR A 21 -14.07 -4.50 -25.19
CA TYR A 21 -13.96 -3.25 -24.44
C TYR A 21 -15.25 -2.95 -23.68
N LYS A 22 -15.17 -2.98 -22.35
CA LYS A 22 -16.35 -2.88 -21.46
C LYS A 22 -16.81 -1.44 -21.23
N GLU A 23 -15.88 -0.49 -21.15
CA GLU A 23 -16.14 0.89 -20.70
C GLU A 23 -16.64 1.82 -21.81
N LYS A 24 -17.51 1.32 -22.71
CA LYS A 24 -17.98 2.07 -23.89
C LYS A 24 -18.70 3.37 -23.54
N LYS A 25 -19.46 3.38 -22.43
CA LYS A 25 -20.17 4.58 -21.97
C LYS A 25 -19.19 5.68 -21.57
N LEU A 26 -18.16 5.34 -20.82
CA LEU A 26 -17.10 6.27 -20.42
C LEU A 26 -16.31 6.76 -21.64
N ALA A 27 -15.94 5.84 -22.54
CA ALA A 27 -15.24 6.21 -23.78
C ALA A 27 -16.02 7.21 -24.63
N ARG A 28 -17.35 7.03 -24.79
CA ARG A 28 -18.18 8.02 -25.50
C ARG A 28 -18.21 9.37 -24.80
N LYS A 29 -18.37 9.36 -23.47
CA LYS A 29 -18.45 10.59 -22.66
C LYS A 29 -17.14 11.39 -22.73
N GLU A 30 -16.00 10.72 -22.61
CA GLU A 30 -14.67 11.33 -22.56
C GLU A 30 -14.02 11.46 -23.96
N GLY A 31 -14.74 11.09 -25.03
CA GLY A 31 -14.24 11.18 -26.41
C GLY A 31 -13.06 10.26 -26.71
N LEU A 32 -12.93 9.12 -26.02
CA LEU A 32 -11.84 8.16 -26.21
C LEU A 32 -12.08 7.31 -27.46
N VAL A 33 -11.07 7.23 -28.34
CA VAL A 33 -11.15 6.54 -29.62
C VAL A 33 -10.19 5.37 -29.69
N SER A 34 -8.87 5.60 -29.67
CA SER A 34 -7.89 4.51 -29.71
C SER A 34 -7.27 4.28 -28.33
N MET A 35 -6.76 3.07 -28.11
CA MET A 35 -6.15 2.69 -26.83
C MET A 35 -4.91 1.80 -27.04
N ALA A 36 -3.85 2.09 -26.31
CA ALA A 36 -2.76 1.17 -26.02
C ALA A 36 -2.87 0.71 -24.57
N SER A 37 -3.08 -0.59 -24.36
CA SER A 37 -3.17 -1.20 -23.04
C SER A 37 -1.94 -2.08 -22.80
N ILE A 38 -1.10 -1.66 -21.87
CA ILE A 38 0.25 -2.18 -21.67
C ILE A 38 0.35 -2.82 -20.27
N PRO A 39 0.79 -4.09 -20.16
CA PRO A 39 0.95 -4.72 -18.87
C PRO A 39 2.11 -4.07 -18.10
N MET A 40 1.90 -3.80 -16.81
CA MET A 40 2.94 -3.33 -15.90
C MET A 40 3.56 -4.55 -15.21
N MET A 41 4.82 -4.86 -15.53
CA MET A 41 5.45 -6.11 -15.10
C MET A 41 6.65 -5.90 -14.20
N VAL A 42 6.74 -6.70 -13.13
CA VAL A 42 7.94 -6.81 -12.29
C VAL A 42 8.23 -8.29 -12.04
N LYS A 43 9.47 -8.72 -12.27
CA LYS A 43 9.92 -10.12 -12.05
C LYS A 43 8.96 -11.18 -12.64
N GLY A 44 8.45 -10.92 -13.85
CA GLY A 44 7.54 -11.82 -14.57
C GLY A 44 6.09 -11.85 -14.06
N LYS A 45 5.74 -11.03 -13.06
CA LYS A 45 4.38 -10.85 -12.54
C LYS A 45 3.78 -9.55 -13.06
N VAL A 46 2.49 -9.59 -13.42
CA VAL A 46 1.74 -8.38 -13.76
C VAL A 46 1.20 -7.80 -12.46
N ILE A 47 1.55 -6.55 -12.16
CA ILE A 47 1.04 -5.84 -10.98
C ILE A 47 -0.04 -4.81 -11.33
N GLY A 48 -0.20 -4.51 -12.63
CA GLY A 48 -1.15 -3.51 -13.11
C GLY A 48 -1.20 -3.44 -14.63
N VAL A 49 -1.97 -2.48 -15.14
CA VAL A 49 -2.09 -2.21 -16.58
C VAL A 49 -2.10 -0.70 -16.78
N LEU A 50 -1.21 -0.21 -17.66
CA LEU A 50 -1.19 1.16 -18.14
C LEU A 50 -2.09 1.26 -19.38
N ASN A 51 -3.18 2.03 -19.29
CA ASN A 51 -4.03 2.33 -20.43
C ASN A 51 -3.74 3.74 -20.92
N VAL A 52 -3.35 3.86 -22.18
CA VAL A 52 -3.13 5.14 -22.87
C VAL A 52 -4.21 5.28 -23.93
N TYR A 53 -4.94 6.38 -23.91
CA TYR A 53 -6.01 6.66 -24.87
C TYR A 53 -5.68 7.86 -25.73
N THR A 54 -6.23 7.87 -26.95
CA THR A 54 -6.27 9.04 -27.81
C THR A 54 -7.72 9.46 -28.05
N ASN A 55 -7.94 10.75 -28.27
CA ASN A 55 -9.27 11.30 -28.57
C ASN A 55 -9.60 11.32 -30.08
N ARG A 56 -8.74 10.71 -30.89
CA ARG A 56 -8.88 10.57 -32.34
C ARG A 56 -8.33 9.21 -32.77
N PRO A 57 -8.75 8.67 -33.93
CA PRO A 57 -8.18 7.43 -34.45
C PRO A 57 -6.66 7.54 -34.55
N TYR A 58 -5.97 6.58 -33.97
CA TYR A 58 -4.52 6.56 -33.87
C TYR A 58 -3.98 5.13 -33.94
N GLU A 59 -3.03 4.92 -34.84
CA GLU A 59 -2.28 3.68 -34.93
C GLU A 59 -0.96 3.84 -34.18
N PHE A 60 -0.85 3.19 -33.02
CA PHE A 60 0.39 3.18 -32.27
C PHE A 60 1.46 2.41 -33.04
N THR A 61 2.58 3.08 -33.30
CA THR A 61 3.76 2.46 -33.92
C THR A 61 4.42 1.47 -32.96
N LYS A 62 5.20 0.54 -33.50
CA LYS A 62 5.99 -0.40 -32.68
C LYS A 62 6.91 0.33 -31.71
N ALA A 63 7.53 1.45 -32.14
CA ALA A 63 8.43 2.24 -31.31
C ALA A 63 7.68 2.86 -30.11
N GLU A 64 6.47 3.39 -30.32
CA GLU A 64 5.65 3.92 -29.24
C GLU A 64 5.21 2.83 -28.26
N VAL A 65 4.81 1.66 -28.75
CA VAL A 65 4.44 0.53 -27.87
C VAL A 65 5.64 0.09 -27.02
N ILE A 66 6.85 0.09 -27.59
CA ILE A 66 8.10 -0.22 -26.85
C ILE A 66 8.37 0.86 -25.78
N LEU A 67 8.22 2.13 -26.13
CA LEU A 67 8.38 3.24 -25.20
C LEU A 67 7.39 3.15 -24.04
N LEU A 68 6.10 2.94 -24.35
CA LEU A 68 5.06 2.78 -23.34
C LEU A 68 5.30 1.55 -22.47
N SER A 69 5.79 0.45 -23.04
CA SER A 69 6.19 -0.76 -22.28
C SER A 69 7.34 -0.48 -21.34
N THR A 70 8.32 0.32 -21.76
CA THR A 70 9.44 0.73 -20.91
C THR A 70 8.95 1.58 -19.74
N ILE A 71 8.09 2.56 -20.00
CA ILE A 71 7.49 3.42 -18.97
C ILE A 71 6.65 2.57 -18.01
N ALA A 72 5.80 1.68 -18.54
CA ALA A 72 4.96 0.80 -17.74
C ALA A 72 5.77 -0.09 -16.80
N ASN A 73 6.88 -0.67 -17.28
CA ASN A 73 7.76 -1.49 -16.46
C ASN A 73 8.47 -0.67 -15.37
N GLN A 74 8.96 0.53 -15.68
CA GLN A 74 9.60 1.40 -14.69
C GLN A 74 8.62 1.86 -13.61
N ALA A 75 7.39 2.24 -14.02
CA ALA A 75 6.33 2.55 -13.09
C ALA A 75 5.97 1.33 -12.22
N ALA A 76 5.97 0.13 -12.80
CA ALA A 76 5.71 -1.10 -12.07
C ALA A 76 6.74 -1.32 -10.95
N VAL A 77 8.03 -1.18 -11.26
CA VAL A 77 9.12 -1.32 -10.29
C VAL A 77 9.00 -0.29 -9.16
N ALA A 78 8.67 0.96 -9.50
CA ALA A 78 8.50 2.03 -8.51
C ALA A 78 7.32 1.77 -7.57
N ILE A 79 6.19 1.28 -8.10
CA ILE A 79 5.01 0.92 -7.30
C ILE A 79 5.34 -0.25 -6.38
N GLU A 80 5.94 -1.35 -6.88
CA GLU A 80 6.32 -2.50 -6.05
C GLU A 80 7.29 -2.09 -4.93
N LYS A 81 8.28 -1.25 -5.25
CA LYS A 81 9.22 -0.72 -4.26
C LYS A 81 8.50 0.10 -3.18
N THR A 82 7.56 0.96 -3.57
CA THR A 82 6.82 1.81 -2.64
C THR A 82 5.95 0.98 -1.72
N GLU A 83 5.24 -0.03 -2.26
CA GLU A 83 4.42 -0.95 -1.49
C GLU A 83 5.26 -1.72 -0.45
N LEU A 84 6.43 -2.22 -0.85
CA LEU A 84 7.37 -2.88 0.05
C LEU A 84 7.82 -1.95 1.18
N ILE A 85 8.21 -0.71 0.87
CA ILE A 85 8.64 0.27 1.87
C ILE A 85 7.51 0.56 2.87
N VAL A 86 6.29 0.79 2.38
CA VAL A 86 5.12 1.05 3.24
C VAL A 86 4.86 -0.15 4.16
N ARG A 87 4.88 -1.37 3.61
CA ARG A 87 4.66 -2.60 4.39
C ARG A 87 5.74 -2.78 5.46
N THR A 88 7.01 -2.54 5.13
CA THR A 88 8.10 -2.60 6.10
C THR A 88 7.91 -1.59 7.22
N LYS A 89 7.48 -0.36 6.91
CA LYS A 89 7.21 0.67 7.94
C LYS A 89 6.09 0.25 8.88
N ILE A 90 4.97 -0.24 8.36
CA ILE A 90 3.84 -0.70 9.18
C ILE A 90 4.28 -1.82 10.14
N ILE A 91 4.98 -2.84 9.62
CA ILE A 91 5.47 -3.95 10.45
C ILE A 91 6.44 -3.43 11.51
N GLN A 92 7.32 -2.49 11.16
CA GLN A 92 8.28 -1.92 12.10
C GLN A 92 7.58 -1.12 13.22
N GLU A 93 6.52 -0.38 12.90
CA GLU A 93 5.71 0.37 13.88
C GLU A 93 4.91 -0.56 14.80
N GLU A 94 4.33 -1.65 14.27
CA GLU A 94 3.64 -2.67 15.05
C GLU A 94 4.60 -3.37 16.03
N LEU A 95 5.80 -3.73 15.56
CA LEU A 95 6.83 -4.36 16.40
C LEU A 95 7.34 -3.41 17.49
N ASP A 96 7.56 -2.13 17.16
CA ASP A 96 7.96 -1.11 18.15
C ASP A 96 6.87 -0.93 19.22
N THR A 97 5.62 -0.83 18.80
CA THR A 97 4.45 -0.74 19.71
C THR A 97 4.36 -1.96 20.61
N ARG A 98 4.53 -3.16 20.06
CA ARG A 98 4.53 -4.40 20.84
C ARG A 98 5.65 -4.41 21.87
N LYS A 99 6.90 -4.13 21.46
CA LYS A 99 8.06 -4.07 22.36
C LYS A 99 7.85 -3.10 23.52
N LYS A 100 7.35 -1.90 23.24
CA LYS A 100 7.05 -0.89 24.26
C LYS A 100 5.94 -1.36 25.20
N THR A 101 4.87 -1.93 24.67
CA THR A 101 3.77 -2.47 25.47
C THR A 101 4.23 -3.61 26.39
N GLU A 102 5.03 -4.55 25.88
CA GLU A 102 5.63 -5.62 26.69
C GLU A 102 6.50 -5.07 27.81
N ARG A 103 7.38 -4.11 27.52
CA ARG A 103 8.24 -3.48 28.53
C ARG A 103 7.43 -2.74 29.60
N ALA A 104 6.40 -1.99 29.19
CA ALA A 104 5.51 -1.30 30.12
C ALA A 104 4.71 -2.28 31.00
N LYS A 105 4.26 -3.42 30.45
CA LYS A 105 3.64 -4.48 31.24
C LYS A 105 4.60 -5.00 32.30
N GLY A 106 5.83 -5.35 31.93
CA GLY A 106 6.86 -5.82 32.88
C GLY A 106 7.07 -4.85 34.04
N ILE A 107 7.22 -3.54 33.73
CA ILE A 107 7.34 -2.49 34.74
C ILE A 107 6.11 -2.44 35.67
N LEU A 108 4.90 -2.49 35.10
CA LEU A 108 3.68 -2.47 35.92
C LEU A 108 3.51 -3.72 36.78
N MET A 109 3.89 -4.89 36.27
CA MET A 109 3.87 -6.15 37.01
C MET A 109 4.78 -6.06 38.23
N GLU A 110 5.98 -5.51 38.08
CA GLU A 110 6.93 -5.30 39.18
C GLU A 110 6.46 -4.21 40.16
N GLU A 111 6.10 -3.02 39.68
CA GLU A 111 5.76 -1.88 40.54
C GLU A 111 4.45 -2.06 41.31
N LYS A 112 3.48 -2.78 40.73
CA LYS A 112 2.15 -2.95 41.32
C LYS A 112 1.89 -4.36 41.83
N ASN A 113 2.84 -5.28 41.65
CA ASN A 113 2.70 -6.70 41.99
C ASN A 113 1.43 -7.33 41.39
N ILE A 114 1.22 -7.09 40.10
CA ILE A 114 0.05 -7.57 39.34
C ILE A 114 0.48 -8.56 38.26
N ASN A 115 -0.47 -9.37 37.78
CA ASN A 115 -0.19 -10.29 36.68
C ASN A 115 -0.22 -9.59 35.30
N GLU A 116 0.22 -10.32 34.27
CA GLU A 116 0.32 -9.79 32.91
C GLU A 116 -1.03 -9.29 32.34
N SER A 117 -2.11 -10.02 32.60
CA SER A 117 -3.46 -9.68 32.12
C SER A 117 -3.98 -8.38 32.75
N GLU A 118 -3.71 -8.20 34.04
CA GLU A 118 -4.02 -6.97 34.78
C GLU A 118 -3.20 -5.79 34.25
N ALA A 119 -1.89 -5.98 34.05
CA ALA A 119 -1.02 -4.95 33.49
C ALA A 119 -1.48 -4.52 32.09
N PHE A 120 -1.80 -5.47 31.20
CA PHE A 120 -2.33 -5.17 29.87
C PHE A 120 -3.66 -4.40 29.95
N SER A 121 -4.57 -4.83 30.83
CA SER A 121 -5.87 -4.19 31.04
C SER A 121 -5.73 -2.76 31.55
N LEU A 122 -4.74 -2.47 32.41
CA LEU A 122 -4.44 -1.12 32.89
C LEU A 122 -3.92 -0.20 31.79
N ILE A 123 -2.99 -0.68 30.94
CA ILE A 123 -2.49 0.08 29.79
C ILE A 123 -3.66 0.39 28.85
N ARG A 124 -4.47 -0.62 28.53
CA ARG A 124 -5.63 -0.48 27.64
C ARG A 124 -6.66 0.49 28.20
N LYS A 125 -7.01 0.38 29.47
CA LYS A 125 -7.93 1.31 30.14
C LYS A 125 -7.39 2.74 30.09
N SER A 126 -6.11 2.93 30.42
CA SER A 126 -5.46 4.24 30.40
C SER A 126 -5.42 4.86 28.99
N SER A 127 -5.21 4.03 27.95
CA SER A 127 -5.29 4.45 26.54
C SER A 127 -6.68 4.93 26.16
N MET A 128 -7.73 4.18 26.52
CA MET A 128 -9.12 4.55 26.24
C MET A 128 -9.54 5.83 26.98
N ASP A 129 -9.24 5.90 28.28
CA ASP A 129 -9.61 7.03 29.14
C ASP A 129 -8.95 8.34 28.67
N LYS A 130 -7.70 8.26 28.19
CA LYS A 130 -6.93 9.41 27.69
C LYS A 130 -7.08 9.66 26.19
N ARG A 131 -7.74 8.75 25.45
CA ARG A 131 -7.91 8.78 23.98
C ARG A 131 -6.60 8.95 23.21
N ILE A 132 -5.55 8.28 23.69
CA ILE A 132 -4.24 8.22 23.03
C ILE A 132 -3.85 6.77 22.75
N SER A 133 -2.88 6.56 21.88
CA SER A 133 -2.50 5.22 21.45
C SER A 133 -1.92 4.40 22.61
N MET A 134 -2.06 3.06 22.53
CA MET A 134 -1.42 2.12 23.46
C MET A 134 0.10 2.35 23.55
N LYS A 135 0.72 2.71 22.42
CA LYS A 135 2.14 3.03 22.32
C LYS A 135 2.53 4.21 23.21
N GLU A 136 1.78 5.32 23.12
CA GLU A 136 2.07 6.52 23.91
C GLU A 136 1.89 6.28 25.42
N ILE A 137 0.88 5.50 25.82
CA ILE A 137 0.73 5.10 27.22
C ILE A 137 1.92 4.26 27.68
N ALA A 138 2.34 3.27 26.88
CA ALA A 138 3.47 2.43 27.21
C ALA A 138 4.77 3.26 27.33
N GLU A 139 5.01 4.20 26.42
CA GLU A 139 6.15 5.12 26.49
C GLU A 139 6.10 6.00 27.74
N ALA A 140 4.93 6.53 28.11
CA ALA A 140 4.78 7.34 29.31
C ALA A 140 5.08 6.55 30.60
N ILE A 141 4.65 5.28 30.66
CA ILE A 141 4.96 4.38 31.78
C ILE A 141 6.47 4.13 31.86
N ILE A 142 7.09 3.77 30.74
CA ILE A 142 8.54 3.51 30.66
C ILE A 142 9.33 4.74 31.09
N LEU A 143 9.00 5.92 30.54
CA LEU A 143 9.69 7.16 30.85
C LEU A 143 9.54 7.55 32.33
N SER A 144 8.32 7.42 32.88
CA SER A 144 8.06 7.68 34.30
C SER A 144 8.87 6.75 35.23
N TYR A 145 9.05 5.49 34.83
CA TYR A 145 9.89 4.55 35.55
C TYR A 145 11.38 4.92 35.46
N GLU A 146 11.89 5.19 34.25
CA GLU A 146 13.29 5.57 34.04
C GLU A 146 13.66 6.85 34.81
N ILE A 147 12.79 7.87 34.82
CA ILE A 147 13.01 9.10 35.59
C ILE A 147 13.10 8.84 37.09
N ARG A 148 12.32 7.89 37.63
CA ARG A 148 12.37 7.53 39.06
C ARG A 148 13.64 6.77 39.43
N GLN A 149 14.24 6.01 38.51
CA GLN A 149 15.47 5.24 38.74
C GLN A 149 16.75 6.10 38.68
N ILE A 150 16.67 7.32 38.12
CA ILE A 150 17.81 8.26 38.03
C ILE A 150 17.94 9.12 39.30
N LYS A 151 16.91 9.16 40.15
CA LYS A 151 16.93 9.83 41.46
C LYS A 151 17.38 8.89 42.56
#